data_AF-A0A642URB0-F1
#
_entry.id   AF-A0A642URB0-F1
#
_cell.length_a   1.000
_cell.length_b   1.000
_cell.length_c   1.000
_cell.angle_alpha   90.00
_cell.angle_beta   90.00
_cell.angle_gamma   90.00
#
_symmetry.space_group_name_H-M   'P 1'
#
loop_
_entity.id
_entity.type
_entity.pdbx_description
1 polymer ?
#
loop_
_entity_poly.entity_id
_entity_poly.type
_entity_poly.pdbx_seq_one_letter_code
_entity_poly.pdbx_strand_id
1 'polypeptide(L)'
;MSDRESVRQAALNENPLKAKLSPQQFDAACRFYDADQELSPRERDEIADQLKPVLKKTSFISYGLATVGFFTPTIYYHLWGPKYPPTIVPTTDGGFKKVPNPLNSMIRRPFLGFFIGLATLLVSAQVVGKYTFNNKREAISDPVERRVWDSMDYRQAGMFYMYFKRTAVDASYQVRDPRSFTRENIHEGITKGGQHFANALHPNVPSQWDMIRANAGVDVTQASRPKNQDN
;
A
#
# COMPACT_ATOMS: atom_id res chain seq x y z
N MET A 1 48.37 12.96 -10.88
CA MET A 1 47.31 12.20 -11.59
C MET A 1 46.73 11.06 -10.74
N SER A 2 47.46 10.50 -9.76
CA SER A 2 46.99 9.44 -8.85
C SER A 2 45.77 9.79 -7.98
N ASP A 3 45.71 11.00 -7.42
CA ASP A 3 44.65 11.36 -6.46
C ASP A 3 43.25 11.50 -7.05
N ARG A 4 43.13 11.84 -8.34
CA ARG A 4 41.81 11.93 -8.98
C ARG A 4 41.26 10.55 -9.31
N GLU A 5 42.09 9.56 -9.59
CA GLU A 5 41.66 8.19 -9.85
C GLU A 5 41.34 7.45 -8.56
N SER A 6 42.09 7.68 -7.47
CA SER A 6 41.79 7.11 -6.15
C SER A 6 40.50 7.67 -5.55
N VAL A 7 40.23 8.97 -5.71
CA VAL A 7 38.95 9.59 -5.30
C VAL A 7 37.78 9.09 -6.17
N ARG A 8 38.01 8.85 -7.47
CA ARG A 8 36.98 8.30 -8.37
C ARG A 8 36.70 6.82 -8.08
N GLN A 9 37.72 6.04 -7.75
CA GLN A 9 37.60 4.66 -7.29
C GLN A 9 36.94 4.57 -5.92
N ALA A 10 37.24 5.48 -4.99
CA ALA A 10 36.53 5.59 -3.71
C ALA A 10 35.04 5.92 -3.92
N ALA A 11 34.72 6.87 -4.82
CA ALA A 11 33.34 7.24 -5.15
C ALA A 11 32.57 6.14 -5.93
N LEU A 12 33.27 5.23 -6.61
CA LEU A 12 32.72 4.02 -7.24
C LEU A 12 32.57 2.85 -6.24
N ASN A 13 33.44 2.77 -5.24
CA ASN A 13 33.38 1.80 -4.12
C ASN A 13 32.38 2.21 -3.02
N GLU A 14 31.92 3.45 -3.04
CA GLU A 14 30.87 3.91 -2.14
C GLU A 14 29.53 3.28 -2.53
N ASN A 15 29.16 2.25 -1.76
CA ASN A 15 27.86 1.60 -1.84
C ASN A 15 26.75 2.68 -1.86
N PRO A 16 26.00 2.82 -2.96
CA PRO A 16 25.04 3.91 -3.14
C PRO A 16 23.87 3.82 -2.16
N LEU A 17 23.63 2.64 -1.57
CA LEU A 17 22.62 2.47 -0.52
C LEU A 17 23.05 3.11 0.78
N LYS A 18 24.34 3.10 1.12
CA LYS A 18 24.87 3.80 2.31
C LYS A 18 24.75 5.31 2.21
N ALA A 19 24.72 5.86 0.99
CA ALA A 19 24.52 7.29 0.76
C ALA A 19 23.04 7.72 0.88
N LYS A 20 22.09 6.80 0.69
CA LYS A 20 20.64 7.10 0.69
C LYS A 20 19.92 6.63 1.96
N LEU A 21 20.41 5.57 2.60
CA LEU A 21 19.82 4.98 3.78
C LEU A 21 20.54 5.46 5.03
N SER A 22 19.79 5.59 6.13
CA SER A 22 20.43 5.75 7.44
C SER A 22 21.21 4.48 7.80
N PRO A 23 22.25 4.56 8.65
CA PRO A 23 23.01 3.39 9.07
C PRO A 23 22.12 2.27 9.65
N GLN A 24 21.07 2.63 10.39
CA GLN A 24 20.11 1.68 10.96
C GLN A 24 19.28 0.99 9.88
N GLN A 25 18.86 1.71 8.83
CA GLN A 25 18.10 1.15 7.72
C GLN A 25 18.98 0.21 6.88
N PHE A 26 20.24 0.57 6.67
CA PHE A 26 21.19 -0.27 5.95
C PHE A 26 21.48 -1.58 6.71
N ASP A 27 21.68 -1.48 8.03
CA ASP A 27 21.88 -2.65 8.89
C ASP A 27 20.63 -3.55 8.94
N ALA A 28 19.43 -2.97 9.05
CA ALA A 28 18.18 -3.73 8.98
C ALA A 28 18.02 -4.47 7.64
N ALA A 29 18.38 -3.84 6.52
CA ALA A 29 18.37 -4.48 5.21
C ALA A 29 19.38 -5.64 5.12
N CYS A 30 20.57 -5.49 5.68
CA CYS A 30 21.56 -6.56 5.75
C CYS A 30 21.06 -7.74 6.60
N ARG A 31 20.49 -7.46 7.78
CA ARG A 31 19.94 -8.51 8.66
C ARG A 31 18.79 -9.28 8.00
N PHE A 32 17.93 -8.58 7.26
CA PHE A 32 16.87 -9.22 6.49
C PHE A 32 17.45 -10.10 5.38
N TYR A 33 18.43 -9.60 4.63
CA TYR A 33 19.10 -10.39 3.59
C TYR A 33 19.74 -11.66 4.17
N ASP A 34 20.53 -11.52 5.23
CA ASP A 34 21.20 -12.65 5.88
C ASP A 34 20.17 -13.70 6.37
N ALA A 35 19.03 -13.26 6.91
CA ALA A 35 17.96 -14.15 7.35
C ALA A 35 17.18 -14.81 6.20
N ASP A 36 16.92 -14.10 5.09
CA ASP A 36 16.20 -14.64 3.93
C ASP A 36 17.04 -15.66 3.14
N GLN A 37 18.38 -15.53 3.14
CA GLN A 37 19.26 -16.50 2.48
C GLN A 37 19.18 -17.91 3.11
N GLU A 38 18.81 -17.99 4.39
CA GLU A 38 18.66 -19.27 5.10
C GLU A 38 17.35 -19.99 4.74
N LEU A 39 16.39 -19.30 4.11
CA LEU A 39 15.09 -19.87 3.80
C LEU A 39 15.08 -20.67 2.49
N SER A 40 14.35 -21.79 2.51
CA SER A 40 13.93 -22.52 1.31
C SER A 40 12.73 -21.85 0.63
N PRO A 41 12.48 -22.11 -0.67
CA PRO A 41 11.29 -21.58 -1.36
C PRO A 41 9.96 -21.97 -0.68
N ARG A 42 9.91 -23.16 -0.05
CA ARG A 42 8.73 -23.62 0.69
C ARG A 42 8.49 -22.81 1.96
N GLU A 43 9.54 -22.57 2.74
CA GLU A 43 9.43 -21.76 3.97
C GLU A 43 9.04 -20.32 3.65
N ARG A 44 9.49 -19.79 2.49
CA ARG A 44 9.02 -18.48 2.00
C ARG A 44 7.51 -18.47 1.73
N ASP A 45 6.96 -19.52 1.13
CA ASP A 45 5.50 -19.63 0.91
C ASP A 45 4.74 -19.73 2.24
N GLU A 46 5.27 -20.51 3.19
CA GLU A 46 4.71 -20.64 4.54
C GLU A 46 4.67 -19.27 5.27
N ILE A 47 5.76 -18.49 5.22
CA ILE A 47 5.80 -17.12 5.77
C ILE A 47 4.78 -16.21 5.08
N ALA A 48 4.63 -16.30 3.76
CA ALA A 48 3.63 -15.53 3.02
C ALA A 48 2.19 -15.89 3.47
N ASP A 49 1.91 -17.17 3.63
CA ASP A 49 0.61 -17.65 4.12
C ASP A 49 0.35 -17.28 5.58
N GLN A 50 1.39 -17.12 6.40
CA GLN A 50 1.28 -16.59 7.76
C GLN A 50 1.07 -15.06 7.81
N LEU A 51 1.68 -14.30 6.90
CA LEU A 51 1.49 -12.84 6.80
C LEU A 51 0.09 -12.46 6.27
N LYS A 52 -0.47 -13.26 5.36
CA LYS A 52 -1.79 -13.06 4.77
C LYS A 52 -2.92 -12.86 5.80
N PRO A 53 -3.11 -13.71 6.82
CA PRO A 53 -4.13 -13.49 7.85
C PRO A 53 -3.83 -12.28 8.74
N VAL A 54 -2.56 -11.93 8.98
CA VAL A 54 -2.20 -10.71 9.71
C VAL A 54 -2.69 -9.47 8.96
N LEU A 55 -2.43 -9.41 7.65
CA LEU A 55 -2.88 -8.32 6.78
C LEU A 55 -4.41 -8.27 6.69
N LYS A 56 -5.06 -9.41 6.40
CA LYS A 56 -6.53 -9.48 6.30
C LYS A 56 -7.23 -9.09 7.59
N LYS A 57 -6.76 -9.58 8.74
CA LYS A 57 -7.36 -9.28 10.05
C LYS A 57 -7.22 -7.80 10.38
N THR A 58 -6.05 -7.22 10.12
CA THR A 58 -5.81 -5.78 10.33
C THR A 58 -6.76 -4.96 9.46
N SER A 59 -6.82 -5.22 8.16
CA SER A 59 -7.74 -4.53 7.26
C SER A 59 -9.20 -4.67 7.70
N PHE A 60 -9.64 -5.90 8.03
CA PHE A 60 -11.02 -6.15 8.43
C PHE A 60 -11.40 -5.38 9.70
N ILE A 61 -10.58 -5.44 10.76
CA ILE A 61 -10.85 -4.74 12.02
C ILE A 61 -10.80 -3.23 11.81
N SER A 62 -9.81 -2.73 11.07
CA SER A 62 -9.66 -1.29 10.83
C SER A 62 -10.82 -0.72 10.02
N TYR A 63 -11.26 -1.42 8.97
CA TYR A 63 -12.44 -0.99 8.22
C TYR A 63 -13.70 -1.04 9.09
N GLY A 64 -13.89 -2.10 9.88
CA GLY A 64 -15.02 -2.19 10.81
C GLY A 64 -15.07 -1.02 11.81
N LEU A 65 -13.94 -0.72 12.44
CA LEU A 65 -13.82 0.41 13.37
C LEU A 65 -14.00 1.76 12.67
N ALA A 66 -13.48 1.92 11.46
CA ALA A 66 -13.66 3.13 10.67
C ALA A 66 -15.13 3.36 10.29
N THR A 67 -15.87 2.30 9.95
CA THR A 67 -17.32 2.35 9.70
C THR A 67 -18.07 2.77 10.96
N VAL A 68 -17.73 2.20 12.12
CA VAL A 68 -18.33 2.64 13.40
C VAL A 68 -18.01 4.12 13.65
N GLY A 69 -16.75 4.52 13.47
CA GLY A 69 -16.29 5.91 13.58
C GLY A 69 -17.05 6.87 12.66
N PHE A 70 -17.32 6.46 11.42
CA PHE A 70 -18.12 7.21 10.46
C PHE A 70 -19.54 7.46 10.97
N PHE A 71 -20.17 6.44 11.54
CA PHE A 71 -21.52 6.55 12.08
C PHE A 71 -21.57 7.12 13.50
N THR A 72 -20.44 7.33 14.19
CA THR A 72 -20.41 7.85 15.56
C THR A 72 -21.25 9.11 15.77
N PRO A 73 -21.17 10.17 14.93
CA PRO A 73 -22.05 11.33 15.11
C PRO A 73 -23.53 10.95 14.95
N THR A 74 -23.86 10.10 13.98
CA THR A 74 -25.24 9.63 13.75
C THR A 74 -25.77 8.84 14.95
N ILE A 75 -24.98 7.90 15.47
CA ILE A 75 -25.30 7.10 16.66
C ILE A 75 -25.47 8.02 17.87
N TYR A 76 -24.52 8.93 18.11
CA TYR A 76 -24.56 9.87 19.23
C TYR A 76 -25.85 10.70 19.20
N TYR A 77 -26.17 11.29 18.05
CA TYR A 77 -27.34 12.13 17.92
C TYR A 77 -28.67 11.37 17.91
N HIS A 78 -28.66 10.08 17.55
CA HIS A 78 -29.83 9.21 17.61
C HIS A 78 -30.12 8.73 19.03
N LEU A 79 -29.08 8.35 19.79
CA LEU A 79 -29.22 7.77 21.13
C LEU A 79 -29.24 8.82 22.25
N TRP A 80 -28.39 9.85 22.16
CA TRP A 80 -28.13 10.80 23.24
C TRP A 80 -28.27 12.27 22.87
N GLY A 81 -28.33 12.60 21.57
CA GLY A 81 -28.39 13.98 21.12
C GLY A 81 -29.79 14.61 21.19
N PRO A 82 -29.84 15.94 21.03
CA PRO A 82 -31.11 16.67 21.00
C PRO A 82 -31.99 16.18 19.84
N LYS A 83 -33.22 15.78 20.17
CA LYS A 83 -34.25 15.45 19.19
C LYS A 83 -34.81 16.76 18.64
N TYR A 84 -34.43 17.14 17.42
CA TYR A 84 -34.97 18.33 16.79
C TYR A 84 -36.48 18.13 16.55
N PRO A 85 -37.32 19.13 16.91
CA PRO A 85 -38.74 19.05 16.62
C PRO A 85 -38.95 18.98 15.09
N PRO A 86 -40.01 18.28 14.65
CA PRO A 86 -40.37 18.22 13.24
C PRO A 86 -40.65 19.62 12.71
N THR A 87 -40.22 19.88 11.48
CA THR A 87 -40.50 21.15 10.81
C THR A 87 -41.98 21.16 10.43
N ILE A 88 -42.69 22.23 10.77
CA ILE A 88 -44.09 22.41 10.41
C ILE A 88 -44.11 23.20 9.10
N VAL A 89 -44.66 22.61 8.04
CA VAL A 89 -44.80 23.26 6.74
C VAL A 89 -46.28 23.47 6.40
N PRO A 90 -46.67 24.65 5.87
CA PRO A 90 -48.01 24.87 5.37
C PRO A 90 -48.25 24.00 4.12
N THR A 91 -49.43 23.37 4.06
CA THR A 91 -49.88 22.53 2.95
C THR A 91 -50.81 23.34 2.06
N THR A 92 -50.88 23.00 0.77
CA THR A 92 -51.76 23.63 -0.23
C THR A 92 -53.23 23.66 0.16
N ASP A 93 -53.65 22.75 1.04
CA ASP A 93 -55.05 22.57 1.46
C ASP A 93 -55.40 23.41 2.71
N GLY A 94 -54.56 24.38 3.09
CA GLY A 94 -54.76 25.23 4.27
C GLY A 94 -54.42 24.58 5.62
N GLY A 95 -53.93 23.34 5.61
CA GLY A 95 -53.47 22.61 6.80
C GLY A 95 -51.97 22.73 7.07
N PHE A 96 -51.54 22.35 8.27
CA PHE A 96 -50.14 22.24 8.64
C PHE A 96 -49.71 20.77 8.68
N LYS A 97 -48.62 20.43 7.97
CA LYS A 97 -48.04 19.08 7.99
C LYS A 97 -46.72 19.08 8.74
N LYS A 98 -46.54 18.10 9.64
CA LYS A 98 -45.25 17.80 10.25
C LYS A 98 -44.42 17.03 9.24
N VAL A 99 -43.31 17.61 8.80
CA VAL A 99 -42.32 16.92 7.97
C VAL A 99 -41.07 16.61 8.81
N PRO A 100 -40.38 15.49 8.51
CA PRO A 100 -39.08 15.22 9.11
C PRO A 100 -38.16 16.42 8.91
N ASN A 101 -37.59 16.92 9.99
CA ASN A 101 -36.64 18.03 9.92
C ASN A 101 -35.43 17.60 9.05
N PRO A 102 -34.95 18.38 8.07
CA PRO A 102 -33.76 18.03 7.30
C PRO A 102 -32.51 17.85 8.17
N LEU A 103 -32.49 18.41 9.40
CA LEU A 103 -31.46 18.15 10.41
C LEU A 103 -31.56 16.74 11.05
N ASN A 104 -32.70 16.07 10.92
CA ASN A 104 -32.90 14.64 11.25
C ASN A 104 -32.61 13.73 10.02
N SER A 105 -31.66 14.11 9.16
CA SER A 105 -31.20 13.27 8.05
C SER A 105 -30.65 11.91 8.53
N MET A 106 -30.71 10.90 7.66
CA MET A 106 -30.29 9.51 7.91
C MET A 106 -28.78 9.41 8.25
N ILE A 107 -27.96 10.36 7.78
CA ILE A 107 -26.55 10.50 8.15
C ILE A 107 -26.36 11.89 8.74
N ARG A 108 -26.11 11.97 10.06
CA ARG A 108 -25.86 13.24 10.74
C ARG A 108 -24.38 13.59 10.70
N ARG A 109 -24.07 14.80 10.25
CA ARG A 109 -22.70 15.36 10.14
C ARG A 109 -21.75 14.44 9.36
N PRO A 110 -22.00 14.20 8.06
CA PRO A 110 -21.23 13.26 7.25
C PRO A 110 -19.72 13.58 7.20
N PHE A 111 -19.34 14.86 7.15
CA PHE A 111 -17.93 15.25 7.17
C PHE A 111 -17.24 14.97 8.51
N LEU A 112 -17.92 15.25 9.63
CA LEU A 112 -17.38 14.94 10.95
C LEU A 112 -17.23 13.43 11.13
N GLY A 113 -18.25 12.67 10.72
CA GLY A 113 -18.19 11.20 10.69
C GLY A 113 -17.03 10.72 9.84
N PHE A 114 -16.87 11.24 8.62
CA PHE A 114 -15.76 10.93 7.75
C PHE A 114 -14.39 11.14 8.42
N PHE A 115 -14.14 12.29 9.05
CA PHE A 115 -12.87 12.54 9.73
C PHE A 115 -12.65 11.62 10.94
N ILE A 116 -13.69 11.34 11.73
CA ILE A 116 -13.61 10.39 12.84
C ILE A 116 -13.30 8.98 12.33
N GLY A 117 -14.02 8.54 11.29
CA GLY A 117 -13.81 7.25 10.64
C GLY A 117 -12.41 7.11 10.06
N LEU A 118 -11.91 8.14 9.36
CA LEU A 118 -10.55 8.17 8.80
C LEU A 118 -9.48 8.14 9.89
N ALA A 119 -9.61 8.96 10.94
CA ALA A 119 -8.68 8.96 12.06
C ALA A 119 -8.66 7.58 12.75
N THR A 120 -9.84 6.99 12.95
CA THR A 120 -9.99 5.66 13.53
C THR A 120 -9.36 4.59 12.64
N LEU A 121 -9.53 4.67 11.32
CA LEU A 121 -8.89 3.77 10.36
C LEU A 121 -7.37 3.80 10.50
N LEU A 122 -6.77 5.00 10.48
CA LEU A 122 -5.31 5.16 10.53
C LEU A 122 -4.73 4.67 11.84
N VAL A 123 -5.33 5.05 12.98
CA VAL A 123 -4.85 4.65 14.30
C VAL A 123 -5.05 3.15 14.52
N SER A 124 -6.24 2.63 14.22
CA SER A 124 -6.52 1.20 14.41
C SER A 124 -5.65 0.32 13.52
N ALA A 125 -5.39 0.72 12.26
CA ALA A 125 -4.50 -0.04 11.39
C ALA A 125 -3.09 -0.13 11.96
N GLN A 126 -2.57 0.94 12.54
CA GLN A 126 -1.25 0.93 13.18
C GLN A 126 -1.24 0.06 14.44
N VAL A 127 -2.22 0.24 15.33
CA VAL A 127 -2.25 -0.45 16.63
C VAL A 127 -2.56 -1.94 16.46
N VAL A 128 -3.64 -2.28 15.76
CA VAL A 128 -4.12 -3.66 15.59
C VAL A 128 -3.11 -4.47 14.78
N GLY A 129 -2.55 -3.88 13.73
CA GLY A 129 -1.60 -4.61 12.92
C GLY A 129 -0.26 -4.82 13.62
N LYS A 130 0.27 -3.83 14.35
CA LYS A 130 1.45 -4.03 15.20
C LYS A 130 1.22 -5.11 16.25
N TYR A 131 0.06 -5.10 16.90
CA TYR A 131 -0.31 -6.11 17.89
C TYR A 131 -0.42 -7.51 17.27
N THR A 132 -1.14 -7.64 16.16
CA THR A 132 -1.35 -8.93 15.48
C THR A 132 -0.05 -9.49 14.91
N PHE A 133 0.82 -8.62 14.38
CA PHE A 133 2.15 -8.97 13.89
C PHE A 133 3.05 -9.45 15.02
N ASN A 134 3.14 -8.69 16.13
CA ASN A 134 3.96 -9.07 17.28
C ASN A 134 3.51 -10.38 17.92
N ASN A 135 2.20 -10.59 18.06
CA ASN A 135 1.66 -11.85 18.58
C ASN A 135 2.03 -13.05 17.69
N LYS A 136 2.06 -12.86 16.36
CA LYS A 136 2.50 -13.91 15.45
C LYS A 136 3.99 -14.16 15.55
N ARG A 137 4.79 -13.10 15.56
CA ARG A 137 6.24 -13.18 15.78
C ARG A 137 6.61 -13.92 17.07
N GLU A 138 5.88 -13.69 18.16
CA GLU A 138 6.12 -14.34 19.46
C GLU A 138 5.67 -15.81 19.48
N ALA A 139 4.71 -16.19 18.63
CA ALA A 139 4.25 -17.57 18.51
C ALA A 139 5.17 -18.47 17.67
N ILE A 140 6.11 -17.89 16.93
CA ILE A 140 7.04 -18.64 16.08
C ILE A 140 8.10 -19.32 16.96
N SER A 141 8.15 -20.64 16.83
CA SER A 141 9.09 -21.49 17.58
C SER A 141 10.39 -21.74 16.83
N ASP A 142 10.36 -21.74 15.49
CA ASP A 142 11.56 -21.97 14.69
C ASP A 142 12.51 -20.75 14.75
N PRO A 143 13.77 -20.93 15.16
CA PRO A 143 14.74 -19.84 15.22
C PRO A 143 15.05 -19.21 13.86
N VAL A 144 15.01 -19.95 12.75
CA VAL A 144 15.32 -19.41 11.42
C VAL A 144 14.19 -18.50 10.97
N GLU A 145 12.96 -18.99 11.00
CA GLU A 145 11.78 -18.18 10.70
C GLU A 145 11.70 -16.95 11.63
N ARG A 146 11.98 -17.12 12.93
CA ARG A 146 11.96 -16.00 13.88
C ARG A 146 12.93 -14.89 13.53
N ARG A 147 14.14 -15.20 13.07
CA ARG A 147 15.12 -14.19 12.62
C ARG A 147 14.58 -13.35 11.47
N VAL A 148 13.88 -13.99 10.54
CA VAL A 148 13.25 -13.31 9.40
C VAL A 148 12.15 -12.38 9.91
N TRP A 149 11.29 -12.84 10.81
CA TRP A 149 10.24 -12.02 11.41
C TRP A 149 10.78 -10.85 12.25
N ASP A 150 11.90 -11.03 12.95
CA ASP A 150 12.58 -9.97 13.71
C ASP A 150 13.20 -8.90 12.80
N SER A 151 13.57 -9.28 11.57
CA SER A 151 14.14 -8.37 10.57
C SER A 151 13.09 -7.59 9.77
N MET A 152 11.81 -7.98 9.83
CA MET A 152 10.71 -7.31 9.13
C MET A 152 10.12 -6.14 9.93
N ASP A 153 9.89 -4.99 9.26
CA ASP A 153 9.04 -3.93 9.81
C ASP A 153 7.56 -4.24 9.48
N TYR A 154 6.72 -4.29 10.51
CA TYR A 154 5.26 -4.39 10.38
C TYR A 154 4.68 -3.38 9.37
N ARG A 155 5.18 -2.13 9.35
CA ARG A 155 4.68 -1.09 8.43
C ARG A 155 4.82 -1.49 6.96
N GLN A 156 5.75 -2.39 6.65
CA GLN A 156 6.03 -2.91 5.32
C GLN A 156 5.60 -4.38 5.17
N ALA A 157 4.83 -4.94 6.10
CA ALA A 157 4.38 -6.34 6.07
C ALA A 157 3.65 -6.70 4.76
N GLY A 158 2.92 -5.76 4.15
CA GLY A 158 2.30 -5.95 2.84
C GLY A 158 3.32 -6.17 1.71
N MET A 159 4.44 -5.44 1.75
CA MET A 159 5.54 -5.62 0.79
C MET A 159 6.25 -6.96 1.01
N PHE A 160 6.50 -7.33 2.27
CA PHE A 160 7.09 -8.63 2.59
C PHE A 160 6.19 -9.80 2.17
N TYR A 161 4.88 -9.71 2.36
CA TYR A 161 3.94 -10.72 1.87
C TYR A 161 4.06 -10.92 0.35
N MET A 162 4.07 -9.82 -0.41
CA MET A 162 4.20 -9.89 -1.87
C MET A 162 5.59 -10.38 -2.30
N TYR A 163 6.63 -9.99 -1.57
CA TYR A 163 8.00 -10.45 -1.78
C TYR A 163 8.09 -11.96 -1.62
N PHE A 164 7.73 -12.51 -0.46
CA PHE A 164 7.83 -13.93 -0.17
C PHE A 164 6.99 -14.79 -1.10
N LYS A 165 5.76 -14.35 -1.42
CA LYS A 165 4.92 -15.04 -2.38
C LYS A 165 5.56 -15.11 -3.77
N ARG A 166 6.27 -14.06 -4.19
CA ARG A 166 6.93 -14.01 -5.50
C ARG A 166 8.23 -14.80 -5.52
N THR A 167 9.03 -14.72 -4.46
CA THR A 167 10.32 -15.43 -4.33
C THR A 167 10.16 -16.91 -4.05
N ALA A 168 9.04 -17.35 -3.49
CA ALA A 168 8.68 -18.76 -3.37
C ALA A 168 8.48 -19.43 -4.75
N VAL A 169 7.95 -18.69 -5.73
CA VAL A 169 7.72 -19.18 -7.10
C VAL A 169 8.97 -19.04 -7.96
N ASP A 170 9.66 -17.90 -7.86
CA ASP A 170 10.88 -17.63 -8.61
C ASP A 170 11.94 -16.94 -7.74
N ALA A 171 13.02 -17.69 -7.45
CA ALA A 171 14.16 -17.22 -6.68
C ALA A 171 14.88 -16.03 -7.34
N SER A 172 14.66 -15.79 -8.63
CA SER A 172 15.28 -14.68 -9.36
C SER A 172 14.81 -13.29 -8.91
N TYR A 173 13.73 -13.22 -8.11
CA TYR A 173 13.21 -12.01 -7.47
C TYR A 173 13.76 -11.76 -6.06
N GLN A 174 14.64 -12.64 -5.55
CA GLN A 174 15.26 -12.43 -4.24
C GLN A 174 16.05 -11.13 -4.20
N VAL A 175 16.02 -10.47 -3.04
CA VAL A 175 16.78 -9.25 -2.82
C VAL A 175 18.27 -9.59 -2.92
N ARG A 176 19.02 -8.80 -3.70
CA ARG A 176 20.48 -8.93 -3.79
C ARG A 176 21.14 -8.41 -2.51
N ASP A 177 22.33 -8.91 -2.20
CA ASP A 177 23.09 -8.45 -1.05
C ASP A 177 23.21 -6.90 -1.04
N PRO A 178 22.67 -6.23 0.00
CA PRO A 178 22.80 -4.79 0.14
C PRO A 178 24.26 -4.32 0.21
N ARG A 179 25.20 -5.18 0.64
CA ARG A 179 26.62 -4.86 0.78
C ARG A 179 27.34 -4.80 -0.57
N SER A 180 26.95 -5.64 -1.52
CA SER A 180 27.55 -5.73 -2.86
C SER A 180 26.92 -4.78 -3.89
N PHE A 181 26.07 -3.86 -3.44
CA PHE A 181 25.36 -2.97 -4.35
C PHE A 181 26.29 -1.91 -4.94
N THR A 182 26.35 -1.82 -6.27
CA THR A 182 27.14 -0.83 -7.01
C THR A 182 26.22 0.11 -7.80
N ARG A 183 26.75 1.25 -8.26
CA ARG A 183 25.96 2.25 -9.01
C ARG A 183 25.39 1.70 -10.33
N GLU A 184 26.07 0.74 -10.94
CA GLU A 184 25.65 0.10 -12.20
C GLU A 184 24.45 -0.83 -12.00
N ASN A 185 24.36 -1.47 -10.83
CA ASN A 185 23.31 -2.43 -10.49
C ASN A 185 21.98 -1.77 -10.04
N ILE A 186 21.90 -0.43 -9.97
CA ILE A 186 20.71 0.31 -9.52
C ILE A 186 19.49 0.03 -10.40
N HIS A 187 19.69 -0.23 -11.69
CA HIS A 187 18.61 -0.35 -12.68
C HIS A 187 18.24 -1.79 -13.03
N GLU A 188 19.00 -2.78 -12.60
CA GLU A 188 18.76 -4.19 -12.99
C GLU A 188 17.54 -4.82 -12.31
N GLY A 189 17.09 -4.29 -11.17
CA GLY A 189 15.95 -4.82 -10.42
C GLY A 189 14.57 -4.46 -10.99
N ILE A 190 14.49 -3.49 -11.91
CA ILE A 190 13.21 -2.93 -12.39
C ILE A 190 12.70 -3.63 -13.67
N THR A 191 13.57 -4.35 -14.38
CA THR A 191 13.31 -4.75 -15.78
C THR A 191 12.83 -6.18 -16.00
N LYS A 192 12.75 -7.04 -14.98
CA LYS A 192 12.22 -8.42 -15.18
C LYS A 192 10.71 -8.49 -15.46
N GLY A 193 9.96 -7.42 -15.17
CA GLY A 193 8.59 -7.22 -15.66
C GLY A 193 8.51 -6.55 -17.04
N GLY A 194 9.67 -6.22 -17.62
CA GLY A 194 9.81 -5.47 -18.85
C GLY A 194 9.26 -6.17 -20.09
N GLN A 195 8.97 -7.48 -20.05
CA GLN A 195 8.29 -8.13 -21.18
C GLN A 195 6.83 -7.67 -21.33
N HIS A 196 6.11 -7.43 -20.24
CA HIS A 196 4.76 -6.86 -20.34
C HIS A 196 4.77 -5.39 -20.77
N PHE A 197 5.77 -4.61 -20.34
CA PHE A 197 5.94 -3.21 -20.72
C PHE A 197 6.50 -3.06 -22.14
N ALA A 198 7.42 -3.94 -22.55
CA ALA A 198 7.93 -4.03 -23.91
C ALA A 198 6.82 -4.49 -24.87
N ASN A 199 6.00 -5.48 -24.48
CA ASN A 199 4.80 -5.88 -25.20
C ASN A 199 3.78 -4.73 -25.36
N ALA A 200 3.66 -3.85 -24.36
CA ALA A 200 2.84 -2.63 -24.42
C ALA A 200 3.46 -1.50 -25.27
N LEU A 201 4.75 -1.56 -25.56
CA LEU A 201 5.48 -0.65 -26.44
C LEU A 201 5.51 -1.15 -27.90
N HIS A 202 4.93 -2.33 -28.21
CA HIS A 202 4.74 -2.72 -29.61
C HIS A 202 3.72 -1.76 -30.26
N PRO A 203 4.06 -1.14 -31.40
CA PRO A 203 3.24 -0.13 -32.06
C PRO A 203 1.89 -0.64 -32.61
N ASN A 204 1.59 -1.93 -32.44
CA ASN A 204 0.42 -2.60 -33.04
C ASN A 204 -0.58 -3.15 -32.00
N VAL A 205 -0.36 -2.95 -30.70
CA VAL A 205 -1.34 -3.36 -29.67
C VAL A 205 -2.05 -2.09 -29.17
N PRO A 206 -3.38 -1.95 -29.37
CA PRO A 206 -4.12 -0.80 -28.88
C PRO A 206 -3.95 -0.71 -27.36
N SER A 207 -3.67 0.49 -26.85
CA SER A 207 -3.61 0.69 -25.41
C SER A 207 -4.96 0.37 -24.77
N GLN A 208 -4.99 0.05 -23.48
CA GLN A 208 -6.24 -0.21 -22.76
C GLN A 208 -7.23 0.97 -22.86
N TRP A 209 -6.71 2.19 -23.01
CA TRP A 209 -7.49 3.41 -23.25
C TRP A 209 -8.03 3.50 -24.67
N ASP A 210 -7.32 2.99 -25.67
CA ASP A 210 -7.79 2.87 -27.05
C ASP A 210 -8.95 1.89 -27.16
N MET A 211 -8.87 0.77 -26.43
CA MET A 211 -9.99 -0.17 -26.34
C MET A 211 -11.23 0.45 -25.71
N ILE A 212 -11.06 1.25 -24.65
CA ILE A 212 -12.18 1.97 -23.99
C ILE A 212 -12.79 3.01 -24.94
N ARG A 213 -11.96 3.76 -25.68
CA ARG A 213 -12.41 4.75 -26.67
C ARG A 213 -13.13 4.11 -27.86
N ALA A 214 -12.60 3.00 -28.39
CA ALA A 214 -13.24 2.24 -29.45
C ALA A 214 -14.61 1.68 -29.01
N ASN A 215 -14.70 1.14 -27.80
CA ASN A 215 -15.96 0.67 -27.22
C ASN A 215 -16.97 1.80 -26.95
N ALA A 216 -16.49 3.02 -26.77
CA ALA A 216 -17.32 4.22 -26.64
C ALA A 216 -17.69 4.85 -28.00
N GLY A 217 -17.34 4.21 -29.12
CA GLY A 217 -17.67 4.66 -30.48
C GLY A 217 -16.74 5.73 -31.04
N VAL A 218 -15.57 5.96 -30.42
CA VAL A 218 -14.56 6.91 -30.91
C VAL A 218 -13.58 6.16 -31.81
N ASP A 219 -13.47 6.61 -33.07
CA ASP A 219 -12.52 6.04 -34.04
C ASP A 219 -11.08 6.38 -33.65
N VAL A 220 -10.30 5.35 -33.31
CA VAL A 220 -8.94 5.48 -32.78
C VAL A 220 -7.90 5.59 -33.91
N THR A 221 -8.30 5.45 -35.18
CA THR A 221 -7.36 5.53 -36.30
C THR A 221 -6.89 6.95 -36.65
N GLN A 222 -7.48 8.00 -36.06
CA GLN A 222 -7.17 9.41 -36.34
C GLN A 222 -6.36 10.15 -35.26
N ALA A 223 -5.91 9.51 -34.19
CA ALA A 223 -5.03 10.17 -33.20
C ALA A 223 -3.56 10.15 -33.65
N SER A 224 -3.27 10.73 -34.81
CA SER A 224 -1.91 10.99 -35.28
C SER A 224 -1.22 12.06 -34.43
N ARG A 225 -0.23 11.60 -33.64
CA ARG A 225 1.04 12.22 -33.21
C ARG A 225 1.06 13.75 -33.01
N PRO A 226 1.51 14.27 -31.84
CA PRO A 226 1.90 15.66 -31.76
C PRO A 226 3.06 15.91 -32.73
N LYS A 227 2.88 16.85 -33.67
CA LYS A 227 3.98 17.41 -34.46
C LYS A 227 4.94 18.08 -33.47
N ASN A 228 6.18 17.59 -33.39
CA ASN A 228 7.29 18.44 -32.97
C ASN A 228 7.30 19.65 -33.92
N GLN A 229 7.03 20.84 -33.38
CA GLN A 229 7.41 22.08 -34.02
C GLN A 229 8.81 22.41 -33.50
N ASP A 230 9.82 22.09 -34.31
CA ASP A 230 11.10 22.79 -34.26
C ASP A 230 10.87 24.22 -34.79
N ASN A 231 11.14 25.20 -33.95
CA ASN A 231 11.74 26.50 -34.26
C ASN A 231 12.19 27.16 -32.96
#